data_AF-A0A3M4SQW3-F1
#
_entry.id   AF-A0A3M4SQW3-F1
#
_cell.length_a   1.000
_cell.length_b   1.000
_cell.length_c   1.000
_cell.angle_alpha   90.00
_cell.angle_beta   90.00
_cell.angle_gamma   90.00
#
_symmetry.space_group_name_H-M   'P 1'
#
loop_
_entity.id
_entity.type
_entity.pdbx_description
1 polymer ?
#
loop_
_entity_poly.entity_id
_entity_poly.type
_entity_poly.pdbx_seq_one_letter_code
_entity_poly.pdbx_strand_id
1 'polypeptide(L)'
;MEHACMTFAGLKGLQAANTSLYRGERINTLLVERFDRVFDEPTRRFRRLPMLSGLTLLDAEWKARTHPDWQYAALADELYRRGAPDQD
;
A
#
# COMPACT_ATOMS: atom_id res chain seq x y z
N MET A 1 13.87 9.04 6.39
CA MET A 1 14.12 7.60 6.17
C MET A 1 13.13 7.05 5.14
N GLU A 2 11.82 7.07 5.41
CA GLU A 2 10.79 6.45 4.56
C GLU A 2 10.81 6.89 3.08
N HIS A 3 10.91 8.21 2.78
CA HIS A 3 11.07 8.69 1.40
C HIS A 3 12.24 8.04 0.64
N ALA A 4 13.36 7.80 1.33
CA ALA A 4 14.53 7.17 0.72
C ALA A 4 14.29 5.68 0.46
N CYS A 5 13.62 4.98 1.39
CA CYS A 5 13.25 3.58 1.22
C CYS A 5 12.28 3.40 0.04
N MET A 6 11.25 4.24 -0.06
CA MET A 6 10.27 4.19 -1.14
C MET A 6 10.90 4.51 -2.50
N THR A 7 11.75 5.55 -2.55
CA THR A 7 12.52 5.88 -3.76
C THR A 7 13.43 4.72 -4.17
N PHE A 8 14.13 4.11 -3.21
CA PHE A 8 14.99 2.96 -3.49
C PHE A 8 14.20 1.74 -4.00
N ALA A 9 13.04 1.45 -3.41
CA ALA A 9 12.17 0.36 -3.86
C ALA A 9 11.74 0.56 -5.33
N GLY A 10 11.30 1.76 -5.69
CA GLY A 10 10.96 2.09 -7.08
C GLY A 10 12.16 1.97 -8.04
N LEU A 11 13.35 2.40 -7.62
CA LEU A 11 14.59 2.22 -8.39
C LEU A 11 14.99 0.75 -8.57
N LYS A 12 14.49 -0.16 -7.72
CA LYS A 12 14.67 -1.62 -7.85
C LYS A 12 13.54 -2.31 -8.60
N GLY A 13 12.58 -1.56 -9.12
CA GLY A 13 11.45 -2.10 -9.89
C GLY A 13 10.32 -2.66 -9.02
N LEU A 14 10.32 -2.39 -7.71
CA LEU A 14 9.18 -2.73 -6.86
C LEU A 14 8.07 -1.69 -7.05
N GLN A 15 6.82 -2.16 -7.14
CA GLN A 15 5.66 -1.28 -7.15
C GLN A 15 5.47 -0.67 -5.77
N ALA A 16 5.69 0.64 -5.67
CA ALA A 16 5.59 1.40 -4.43
C ALA A 16 4.83 2.70 -4.68
N ALA A 17 4.15 3.21 -3.65
CA ALA A 17 3.45 4.48 -3.76
C ALA A 17 4.44 5.62 -4.09
N ASN A 18 4.02 6.53 -4.97
CA ASN A 18 4.80 7.74 -5.22
C ASN A 18 4.90 8.57 -3.95
N THR A 19 6.10 9.10 -3.68
CA THR A 19 6.33 9.94 -2.52
C THR A 19 7.07 11.21 -2.88
N SER A 20 6.77 12.29 -2.17
CA SER A 20 7.55 13.53 -2.21
C SER A 20 7.78 14.06 -0.80
N LEU A 21 8.90 14.74 -0.61
CA LEU A 21 9.23 15.33 0.69
C LEU A 21 8.92 16.82 0.68
N TYR A 22 7.90 17.22 1.43
CA TYR A 22 7.67 18.63 1.72
C TYR A 22 8.58 19.08 2.85
N ARG A 23 9.44 20.05 2.57
CA ARG A 23 10.36 20.64 3.55
C ARG A 23 9.82 22.00 3.98
N GLY A 24 9.08 22.02 5.09
CA GLY A 24 8.64 23.27 5.72
C GLY A 24 9.72 23.85 6.62
N GLU A 25 9.57 25.11 7.01
CA GLU A 25 10.51 25.80 7.92
C GLU A 25 10.63 25.13 9.30
N ARG A 26 9.55 24.48 9.76
CA ARG A 26 9.45 23.88 11.10
C ARG A 26 9.36 22.36 11.11
N ILE A 27 8.73 21.79 10.09
CA ILE A 27 8.50 20.35 9.99
C ILE A 27 8.72 19.88 8.57
N ASN A 28 9.29 18.68 8.46
CA ASN A 28 9.34 17.94 7.21
C ASN A 28 8.16 16.97 7.18
N THR A 29 7.48 16.88 6.05
CA THR A 29 6.30 16.02 5.88
C THR A 29 6.49 15.14 4.66
N LEU A 30 6.27 13.84 4.83
CA LEU A 30 6.20 12.92 3.71
C LEU A 30 4.80 12.98 3.10
N LEU A 31 4.74 13.33 1.82
CA LEU A 31 3.52 13.23 1.03
C LEU A 31 3.55 11.90 0.29
N VAL A 32 2.52 11.09 0.49
CA VAL A 32 2.33 9.80 -0.17
C VAL A 32 1.12 9.91 -1.08
N GLU A 33 1.32 9.66 -2.37
CA GLU A 33 0.22 9.59 -3.33
C GLU A 33 -0.63 8.34 -3.05
N ARG A 34 -1.94 8.54 -2.92
CA ARG A 34 -2.86 7.45 -2.62
C ARG A 34 -3.11 6.60 -3.87
N PHE A 35 -2.63 5.35 -3.86
CA PHE A 35 -2.87 4.38 -4.94
C PHE A 35 -4.33 3.88 -5.02
N ASP A 36 -5.16 4.14 -4.00
CA ASP A 36 -6.59 3.81 -4.01
C ASP A 36 -7.46 4.95 -4.58
N ARG A 37 -6.84 5.95 -5.22
CA ARG A 37 -7.51 7.12 -5.82
C ARG A 37 -7.02 7.33 -7.25
N VAL A 38 -7.97 7.59 -8.14
CA VAL A 38 -7.69 7.97 -9.53
C VAL A 38 -8.41 9.27 -9.83
N PHE A 39 -7.68 10.25 -10.35
CA PHE A 39 -8.27 11.50 -10.80
C PHE A 39 -8.96 11.28 -12.16
N ASP A 40 -10.20 11.72 -12.26
CA ASP A 40 -11.03 11.62 -13.44
C ASP A 40 -11.08 12.99 -14.14
N GLU A 41 -10.28 13.16 -15.19
CA GLU A 41 -10.18 14.44 -15.91
C GLU A 41 -11.53 14.98 -16.41
N PRO A 42 -12.42 14.17 -17.04
CA PRO A 42 -13.71 14.66 -17.51
C PRO A 42 -14.62 15.19 -16.40
N THR A 43 -14.63 14.55 -15.23
CA THR A 43 -15.52 14.93 -14.13
C THR A 43 -14.84 15.81 -13.08
N ARG A 44 -13.53 16.04 -13.20
CA ARG A 44 -12.68 16.78 -12.26
C ARG A 44 -12.80 16.27 -10.82
N ARG A 45 -12.96 14.96 -10.64
CA ARG A 45 -13.19 14.32 -9.34
C ARG A 45 -12.27 13.13 -9.14
N PHE A 46 -12.00 12.81 -7.88
CA PHE A 46 -11.32 11.57 -7.52
C PHE A 46 -12.32 10.42 -7.38
N ARG A 47 -12.08 9.33 -8.11
CA ARG A 47 -12.74 8.05 -7.91
C ARG A 47 -11.94 7.18 -6.95
N ARG A 48 -12.64 6.33 -6.18
CA ARG A 48 -12.03 5.40 -5.24
C ARG A 48 -11.90 4.03 -5.89
N LEU A 49 -10.73 3.43 -5.77
CA LEU A 49 -10.53 2.02 -6.08
C LEU A 49 -10.78 1.22 -4.78
N PRO A 50 -11.62 0.17 -4.80
CA PRO A 50 -11.77 -0.71 -3.65
C PRO A 50 -10.44 -1.36 -3.30
N MET A 51 -10.02 -1.24 -2.04
CA MET A 51 -8.80 -1.85 -1.52
C MET A 51 -9.10 -2.64 -0.25
N LEU A 52 -8.37 -3.74 -0.08
CA LEU A 52 -8.43 -4.57 1.12
C LEU A 52 -7.00 -4.81 1.62
N SER A 53 -6.80 -4.73 2.94
CA SER A 53 -5.50 -5.09 3.53
C SER A 53 -5.36 -6.61 3.64
N GLY A 54 -4.12 -7.12 3.65
CA GLY A 54 -3.85 -8.54 3.88
C GLY A 54 -4.40 -9.04 5.23
N LEU A 55 -4.45 -8.20 6.26
CA LEU A 55 -5.04 -8.56 7.56
C LEU A 55 -6.54 -8.78 7.46
N THR A 56 -7.25 -7.89 6.78
CA THR A 56 -8.68 -8.08 6.51
C THR A 56 -8.92 -9.28 5.61
N LEU A 57 -8.00 -9.57 4.70
CA LEU A 57 -8.07 -10.74 3.84
C LEU A 57 -7.97 -12.05 4.64
N LEU A 58 -7.09 -12.07 5.64
CA LEU A 58 -6.83 -13.20 6.53
C LEU A 58 -7.77 -13.30 7.74
N ASP A 59 -8.70 -12.35 7.89
CA ASP A 59 -9.53 -12.20 9.10
C ASP A 59 -8.69 -12.17 10.40
N ALA A 60 -7.49 -11.57 10.32
CA ALA A 60 -6.51 -11.56 11.39
C ALA A 60 -6.58 -10.28 12.24
N GLU A 61 -6.39 -10.42 13.55
CA GLU A 61 -6.49 -9.28 14.47
C GLU A 61 -5.22 -8.43 14.53
N TRP A 62 -5.38 -7.10 14.42
CA TRP A 62 -4.27 -6.13 14.46
C TRP A 62 -3.67 -5.94 15.85
N LYS A 63 -4.48 -6.07 16.92
CA LYS A 63 -4.09 -5.71 18.30
C LYS A 63 -3.59 -6.89 19.15
N ALA A 64 -3.38 -8.05 18.54
CA ALA A 64 -2.92 -9.21 19.29
C ALA A 64 -1.48 -8.99 19.81
N ARG A 65 -1.18 -9.44 21.04
CA ARG A 65 0.18 -9.38 21.63
C ARG A 65 1.18 -10.27 20.88
N THR A 66 0.66 -11.22 20.12
CA THR A 66 1.36 -12.17 19.26
C THR A 66 0.57 -12.27 17.97
N HIS A 67 1.25 -12.40 16.84
CA HIS A 67 0.61 -12.42 15.52
C HIS A 67 0.76 -13.79 14.83
N PRO A 68 0.26 -14.90 15.42
CA PRO A 68 0.42 -16.22 14.81
C PRO A 68 -0.28 -16.30 13.45
N ASP A 69 -1.29 -15.47 13.21
CA ASP A 69 -2.06 -15.47 11.96
C ASP A 69 -1.46 -14.58 10.87
N TRP A 70 -0.35 -13.89 11.15
CA TRP A 70 0.34 -13.05 10.15
C TRP A 70 1.38 -13.87 9.41
N GLN A 71 0.89 -14.78 8.56
CA GLN A 71 1.74 -15.72 7.83
C GLN A 71 1.74 -15.38 6.35
N TYR A 72 2.92 -15.15 5.77
CA TYR A 72 3.06 -14.91 4.34
C TYR A 72 2.51 -16.05 3.48
N ALA A 73 2.67 -17.31 3.92
CA ALA A 73 2.13 -18.47 3.23
C ALA A 73 0.59 -18.44 3.20
N ALA A 74 -0.05 -18.15 4.34
CA ALA A 74 -1.51 -18.03 4.40
C ALA A 74 -2.03 -16.89 3.52
N LEU A 75 -1.31 -15.75 3.48
CA LEU A 75 -1.65 -14.64 2.59
C LEU A 75 -1.55 -15.04 1.12
N ALA A 76 -0.49 -15.75 0.73
CA ALA A 76 -0.31 -16.22 -0.64
C ALA A 76 -1.43 -17.20 -1.06
N ASP A 77 -1.78 -18.16 -0.21
CA ASP A 77 -2.89 -19.10 -0.44
C ASP A 77 -4.24 -18.37 -0.60
N GLU A 78 -4.46 -17.33 0.19
CA GLU A 78 -5.66 -16.50 0.13
C GLU A 78 -5.73 -15.66 -1.15
N LEU A 79 -4.62 -15.07 -1.59
CA LEU A 79 -4.52 -14.35 -2.86
C LEU A 79 -4.79 -15.29 -4.05
N TYR A 80 -4.17 -16.48 -4.04
CA TYR A 80 -4.39 -17.50 -5.07
C TYR A 80 -5.86 -17.91 -5.15
N ARG A 81 -6.49 -18.20 -4.00
CA ARG A 81 -7.90 -18.60 -3.93
C ARG A 81 -8.87 -17.52 -4.43
N ARG A 82 -8.51 -16.24 -4.32
CA ARG A 82 -9.30 -15.12 -4.86
C ARG A 82 -8.98 -14.78 -6.31
N GLY A 83 -8.06 -15.50 -6.95
CA GLY A 83 -7.65 -15.25 -8.33
C GLY A 83 -6.87 -13.95 -8.49
N ALA A 84 -6.10 -13.54 -7.47
CA ALA A 84 -5.15 -12.45 -7.63
C ALA A 84 -4.11 -12.84 -8.70
N PRO A 85 -3.67 -11.90 -9.54
CA PRO A 85 -2.64 -12.17 -10.54
C PRO A 85 -1.29 -12.49 -9.87
N ASP A 86 -0.49 -13.33 -10.50
CA ASP A 86 0.88 -13.66 -10.04
C ASP A 86 1.87 -12.49 -10.19
N GLN A 87 1.46 -11.45 -10.93
CA GLN A 87 2.26 -10.25 -11.20
C GLN A 87 1.58 -9.04 -10.59
N ASP A 88 2.39 -8.17 -10.00
CA ASP A 88 1.99 -6.83 -9.53
C ASP A 88 1.81 -5.84 -10.69
#